data_AF-A0A2V3JBF3-F1
#
_entry.id   AF-A0A2V3JBF3-F1
#
_cell.length_a   1.000
_cell.length_b   1.000
_cell.length_c   1.000
_cell.angle_alpha   90.00
_cell.angle_beta   90.00
_cell.angle_gamma   90.00
#
_symmetry.space_group_name_H-M   'P 1'
#
loop_
_entity.id
_entity.type
_entity.pdbx_description
1 polymer ?
#
loop_
_entity_poly.entity_id
_entity_poly.type
_entity_poly.pdbx_seq_one_letter_code
_entity_poly.pdbx_strand_id
1 'polypeptide(L)'
;MAEAASRGGVKGVVILPVSGVKRFFEEGERLLKAGDVVQACEKIYKAAEDAVKVLVKTHAPEIYRDVESRGRWSVGLLDKGVRNLERELGEDVSHGWAEAWYLHVEGFHEERLKPDAVWWRLKHVKRLVELASNLNLEP
;
A
#
# COMPACT_ATOMS: atom_id res chain seq x y z
N MET A 1 -32.69 -21.03 -1.47
CA MET A 1 -31.58 -21.73 -2.16
C MET A 1 -30.33 -20.94 -1.90
N ALA A 2 -29.37 -21.54 -1.18
CA ALA A 2 -28.09 -20.92 -0.88
C ALA A 2 -27.20 -21.07 -2.11
N GLU A 3 -26.76 -19.96 -2.69
CA GLU A 3 -25.69 -19.98 -3.69
C GLU A 3 -24.41 -19.46 -3.03
N ALA A 4 -23.41 -20.33 -3.06
CA ALA A 4 -22.20 -20.26 -2.27
C ALA A 4 -21.33 -19.07 -2.69
N ALA A 5 -20.81 -18.38 -1.68
CA ALA A 5 -19.70 -17.45 -1.83
C ALA A 5 -18.52 -18.14 -2.52
N SER A 6 -18.18 -17.70 -3.74
CA SER A 6 -16.92 -18.05 -4.40
C SER A 6 -15.76 -17.38 -3.66
N ARG A 7 -15.30 -18.01 -2.57
CA ARG A 7 -14.00 -17.74 -1.95
C ARG A 7 -12.94 -18.53 -2.71
N GLY A 8 -12.42 -17.96 -3.79
CA GLY A 8 -11.27 -18.49 -4.51
C GLY A 8 -10.48 -17.34 -5.11
N GLY A 9 -9.55 -16.75 -4.35
CA GLY A 9 -8.62 -15.78 -4.90
C GLY A 9 -7.75 -16.41 -5.98
N VAL A 10 -7.31 -15.63 -6.97
CA VAL A 10 -6.39 -16.12 -8.00
C VAL A 10 -5.07 -16.53 -7.35
N LYS A 11 -4.66 -17.78 -7.59
CA LYS A 11 -3.41 -18.34 -7.05
C LYS A 11 -2.22 -17.44 -7.43
N GLY A 12 -1.58 -16.83 -6.43
CA GLY A 12 -0.43 -15.92 -6.61
C GLY A 12 -0.75 -14.43 -6.47
N VAL A 13 -2.03 -14.03 -6.50
CA VAL A 13 -2.46 -12.64 -6.25
C VAL A 13 -2.83 -12.49 -4.78
N VAL A 14 -1.96 -11.82 -4.02
CA VAL A 14 -2.15 -11.57 -2.59
C VAL A 14 -2.46 -10.09 -2.37
N ILE A 15 -3.52 -9.83 -1.62
CA ILE A 15 -3.90 -8.51 -1.10
C ILE A 15 -4.26 -8.69 0.37
N LEU A 16 -3.61 -7.95 1.26
CA LEU A 16 -3.98 -7.97 2.66
C LEU A 16 -5.32 -7.26 2.91
N PRO A 17 -6.10 -7.69 3.91
CA PRO A 17 -7.22 -6.88 4.37
C PRO A 17 -6.73 -5.53 4.90
N VAL A 18 -7.62 -4.54 4.93
CA VAL A 18 -7.35 -3.19 5.49
C VAL A 18 -6.75 -3.25 6.91
N SER A 19 -7.15 -4.21 7.74
CA SER A 19 -6.55 -4.41 9.06
C SER A 19 -5.06 -4.78 9.00
N GLY A 20 -4.64 -5.52 7.97
CA GLY A 20 -3.23 -5.82 7.70
C GLY A 20 -2.45 -4.59 7.26
N VAL A 21 -3.05 -3.74 6.42
CA VAL A 21 -2.46 -2.44 6.02
C VAL A 21 -2.18 -1.56 7.24
N LYS A 22 -3.19 -1.36 8.10
CA LYS A 22 -3.05 -0.58 9.35
C LYS A 22 -1.97 -1.16 10.25
N ARG A 23 -1.98 -2.48 10.44
CA ARG A 23 -1.00 -3.17 11.27
C ARG A 23 0.44 -2.94 10.79
N PHE A 24 0.70 -3.01 9.48
CA PHE A 24 2.05 -2.73 8.97
C PHE A 24 2.47 -1.28 9.19
N PHE A 25 1.55 -0.33 9.01
CA PHE A 25 1.85 1.07 9.25
C PHE A 25 2.20 1.34 10.72
N GLU A 26 1.37 0.85 11.66
CA GLU A 26 1.61 0.95 13.11
C GLU A 26 2.89 0.23 13.54
N GLU A 27 3.20 -0.92 12.94
CA GLU A 27 4.45 -1.64 13.17
C GLU A 27 5.67 -0.81 12.73
N GLY A 28 5.59 -0.18 11.55
CA GLY A 28 6.61 0.75 11.06
C GLY A 28 6.83 1.93 11.99
N GLU A 29 5.76 2.55 12.50
CA GLU A 29 5.87 3.64 13.49
C GLU A 29 6.54 3.18 14.79
N ARG A 30 6.21 1.97 15.28
CA ARG A 30 6.83 1.40 16.47
C ARG A 30 8.33 1.14 16.27
N LEU A 31 8.72 0.57 15.13
CA LEU A 31 10.12 0.30 14.79
C LEU A 31 10.91 1.61 14.70
N LEU A 32 10.33 2.64 14.08
CA LEU A 32 10.96 3.95 13.96
C LEU A 32 11.18 4.58 15.35
N LYS A 33 10.21 4.47 16.26
CA LYS A 33 10.35 4.91 17.66
C LYS A 33 11.42 4.13 18.42
N ALA A 34 11.61 2.85 18.09
CA ALA A 34 12.63 2.00 18.68
C ALA A 34 14.04 2.22 18.07
N GLY A 35 14.16 3.05 17.04
CA GLY A 35 15.43 3.32 16.35
C GLY A 35 15.78 2.34 15.23
N ASP A 36 14.91 1.37 14.93
CA ASP A 36 15.10 0.43 13.81
C ASP A 36 14.58 1.04 12.51
N VAL A 37 15.39 1.92 11.93
CA VAL A 37 15.01 2.72 10.75
C VAL A 37 14.83 1.86 9.51
N VAL A 38 15.71 0.88 9.29
CA VAL A 38 15.70 0.02 8.10
C VAL A 38 14.42 -0.81 8.07
N GLN A 39 14.07 -1.46 9.19
CA GLN A 39 12.84 -2.24 9.26
C GLN A 39 11.60 -1.35 9.27
N ALA A 40 11.65 -0.16 9.87
CA ALA A 40 10.56 0.80 9.78
C ALA A 40 10.23 1.16 8.32
N CYS A 41 11.25 1.46 7.50
CA CYS A 41 11.08 1.78 6.10
C CYS A 41 10.42 0.62 5.32
N GLU A 42 10.85 -0.62 5.57
CA GLU A 42 10.25 -1.80 4.94
C GLU A 42 8.77 -1.96 5.29
N LYS A 43 8.39 -1.79 6.57
CA LYS A 43 7.00 -1.95 7.01
C LYS A 43 6.10 -0.83 6.50
N ILE A 44 6.58 0.41 6.50
CA ILE A 44 5.84 1.55 5.96
C ILE A 44 5.60 1.36 4.46
N TYR A 45 6.59 0.87 3.71
CA TYR A 45 6.42 0.54 2.29
C TYR A 45 5.38 -0.57 2.08
N LYS A 46 5.44 -1.67 2.86
CA LYS A 46 4.46 -2.76 2.78
C LYS A 46 3.03 -2.27 3.04
N ALA A 47 2.84 -1.36 3.99
CA ALA A 47 1.55 -0.73 4.23
C ALA A 47 1.07 0.05 3.00
N ALA A 48 1.93 0.88 2.39
CA ALA A 48 1.59 1.63 1.18
C ALA A 48 1.28 0.73 -0.02
N GLU A 49 2.08 -0.33 -0.21
CA GLU A 49 1.88 -1.31 -1.28
C GLU A 49 0.52 -1.97 -1.16
N ASP A 50 0.19 -2.54 0.01
CA ASP A 50 -1.10 -3.20 0.19
C ASP A 50 -2.27 -2.20 0.19
N ALA A 51 -2.08 -0.95 0.63
CA ALA A 51 -3.07 0.11 0.46
C ALA A 51 -3.40 0.36 -1.01
N VAL A 52 -2.39 0.49 -1.88
CA VAL A 52 -2.58 0.62 -3.34
C VAL A 52 -3.30 -0.60 -3.90
N LYS A 53 -2.92 -1.82 -3.52
CA LYS A 53 -3.57 -3.04 -4.01
C LYS A 53 -5.06 -3.10 -3.64
N VAL A 54 -5.39 -2.73 -2.40
CA VAL A 54 -6.77 -2.64 -1.92
C VAL A 54 -7.56 -1.62 -2.74
N LEU A 55 -7.01 -0.41 -2.91
CA LEU A 55 -7.65 0.65 -3.68
C LEU A 55 -7.84 0.27 -5.15
N VAL A 56 -6.83 -0.32 -5.80
CA VAL A 56 -6.91 -0.78 -7.20
C VAL A 56 -8.01 -1.82 -7.37
N LYS A 57 -8.14 -2.77 -6.44
CA LYS A 57 -9.19 -3.78 -6.51
C LYS A 57 -10.60 -3.17 -6.47
N THR A 58 -10.77 -2.08 -5.72
CA THR A 58 -12.07 -1.41 -5.54
C THR A 58 -12.39 -0.43 -6.66
N HIS A 59 -11.42 0.42 -7.03
CA HIS A 59 -11.63 1.58 -7.90
C HIS A 59 -11.14 1.35 -9.35
N ALA A 60 -10.22 0.42 -9.55
CA ALA A 60 -9.60 0.17 -10.86
C ALA A 60 -9.72 -1.31 -11.31
N PRO A 61 -10.96 -1.84 -11.45
CA PRO A 61 -11.19 -3.27 -11.68
C PRO A 61 -10.52 -3.79 -12.96
N GLU A 62 -10.38 -2.97 -14.01
CA GLU A 62 -9.66 -3.37 -15.23
C GLU A 62 -8.17 -3.61 -14.98
N ILE A 63 -7.53 -2.80 -14.13
CA ILE A 63 -6.13 -3.00 -13.73
C ILE A 63 -6.02 -4.23 -12.84
N TYR A 64 -6.99 -4.45 -11.95
CA TYR A 64 -7.01 -5.65 -11.12
C TYR A 64 -7.16 -6.94 -11.96
N ARG A 65 -7.94 -6.93 -13.06
CA ARG A 65 -7.99 -8.05 -14.02
C ARG A 65 -6.64 -8.31 -14.69
N ASP A 66 -5.87 -7.26 -15.00
CA ASP A 66 -4.49 -7.42 -15.51
C ASP A 66 -3.59 -8.14 -14.47
N VAL A 67 -3.77 -7.85 -13.18
CA VAL A 67 -3.05 -8.53 -12.09
C VAL A 67 -3.47 -10.00 -11.99
N GLU A 68 -4.78 -10.27 -12.05
CA GLU A 68 -5.34 -11.62 -12.02
C GLU A 68 -4.85 -12.47 -13.20
N SER A 69 -4.88 -11.93 -14.42
CA SER A 69 -4.40 -12.64 -15.61
C SER A 69 -2.90 -12.96 -15.55
N ARG A 70 -2.10 -12.10 -14.90
CA ARG A 70 -0.64 -12.29 -14.71
C ARG A 70 -0.31 -13.13 -13.48
N GLY A 71 -1.29 -13.38 -12.60
CA GLY A 71 -1.12 -14.13 -11.36
C GLY A 71 -0.19 -13.48 -10.33
N ARG A 72 0.18 -12.19 -10.49
CA ARG A 72 1.08 -11.48 -9.58
C ARG A 72 0.96 -9.96 -9.70
N TRP A 73 1.28 -9.27 -8.60
CA TRP A 73 1.59 -7.84 -8.63
C TRP A 73 2.99 -7.61 -9.20
N SER A 74 3.17 -6.49 -9.91
CA SER A 74 4.47 -5.99 -10.35
C SER A 74 4.52 -4.50 -10.11
N VAL A 75 5.72 -3.92 -9.97
CA VAL A 75 5.87 -2.46 -9.80
C VAL A 75 5.19 -1.70 -10.94
N GLY A 76 5.25 -2.21 -12.18
CA GLY A 76 4.54 -1.58 -13.31
C GLY A 76 3.01 -1.61 -13.21
N LEU A 77 2.43 -2.66 -12.61
CA LEU A 77 0.98 -2.72 -12.35
C LEU A 77 0.58 -1.82 -11.17
N LEU A 78 1.42 -1.74 -10.14
CA LEU A 78 1.22 -0.82 -9.01
C LEU A 78 1.27 0.64 -9.49
N ASP A 79 2.27 1.01 -10.29
CA ASP A 79 2.39 2.34 -10.89
C ASP A 79 1.19 2.69 -11.79
N LYS A 80 0.78 1.76 -12.66
CA LYS A 80 -0.44 1.92 -13.48
C LYS A 80 -1.66 2.16 -12.59
N GLY A 81 -1.77 1.41 -11.49
CA GLY A 81 -2.81 1.55 -10.47
C GLY A 81 -2.80 2.93 -9.83
N VAL A 82 -1.65 3.38 -9.32
CA VAL A 82 -1.47 4.69 -8.67
C VAL A 82 -1.90 5.83 -9.59
N ARG A 83 -1.45 5.84 -10.85
CA ARG A 83 -1.83 6.88 -11.83
C ARG A 83 -3.32 6.89 -12.17
N ASN A 84 -3.99 5.73 -12.08
CA ASN A 84 -5.42 5.64 -12.29
C ASN A 84 -6.19 6.12 -11.05
N LEU A 85 -5.79 5.64 -9.88
CA LEU A 85 -6.35 6.02 -8.58
C LEU A 85 -6.19 7.51 -8.28
N GLU A 86 -5.08 8.14 -8.64
CA GLU A 86 -4.88 9.58 -8.45
C GLU A 86 -5.96 10.41 -9.18
N ARG A 87 -6.38 9.97 -10.38
CA ARG A 87 -7.43 10.67 -11.13
C ARG A 87 -8.79 10.59 -10.45
N GLU A 88 -9.00 9.56 -9.63
CA GLU A 88 -10.27 9.28 -8.97
C GLU A 88 -10.30 9.79 -7.51
N LEU A 89 -9.19 9.65 -6.79
CA LEU A 89 -9.10 9.88 -5.35
C LEU A 89 -8.19 11.06 -4.97
N GLY A 90 -7.46 11.63 -5.94
CA GLY A 90 -6.60 12.79 -5.75
C GLY A 90 -5.11 12.48 -5.54
N GLU A 91 -4.31 13.55 -5.50
CA GLU A 91 -2.83 13.53 -5.47
C GLU A 91 -2.22 12.83 -4.24
N ASP A 92 -2.99 12.67 -3.16
CA ASP A 92 -2.51 11.96 -1.97
C ASP A 92 -2.15 10.50 -2.26
N VAL A 93 -2.75 9.89 -3.29
CA VAL A 93 -2.36 8.55 -3.74
C VAL A 93 -0.94 8.52 -4.27
N SER A 94 -0.63 9.40 -5.25
CA SER A 94 0.68 9.41 -5.91
C SER A 94 1.77 9.96 -5.00
N HIS A 95 1.47 10.98 -4.20
CA HIS A 95 2.38 11.49 -3.19
C HIS A 95 2.70 10.43 -2.12
N GLY A 96 1.69 9.73 -1.60
CA GLY A 96 1.91 8.67 -0.62
C GLY A 96 2.73 7.50 -1.19
N TRP A 97 2.46 7.11 -2.43
CA TRP A 97 3.22 6.07 -3.13
C TRP A 97 4.68 6.48 -3.40
N ALA A 98 4.91 7.70 -3.87
CA ALA A 98 6.25 8.21 -4.17
C ALA A 98 7.13 8.25 -2.92
N GLU A 99 6.60 8.74 -1.79
CA GLU A 99 7.34 8.75 -0.52
C GLU A 99 7.57 7.34 0.01
N ALA A 100 6.60 6.43 -0.13
CA ALA A 100 6.80 5.02 0.24
C ALA A 100 7.86 4.32 -0.61
N TRP A 101 7.90 4.59 -1.92
CA TRP A 101 8.94 4.09 -2.81
C TRP A 101 10.32 4.63 -2.44
N TYR A 102 10.42 5.92 -2.10
CA TYR A 102 11.67 6.51 -1.62
C TYR A 102 12.13 5.85 -0.31
N LEU A 103 11.23 5.60 0.65
CA LEU A 103 11.55 4.87 1.88
C LEU A 103 12.03 3.45 1.59
N HIS A 104 11.40 2.76 0.63
CA HIS A 104 11.80 1.41 0.24
C HIS A 104 13.22 1.37 -0.35
N VAL A 105 13.52 2.28 -1.28
CA VAL A 105 14.83 2.31 -1.94
C VAL A 105 15.89 2.88 -0.99
N GLU A 106 15.75 4.14 -0.59
CA GLU A 106 16.80 4.83 0.17
C GLU A 106 16.87 4.40 1.64
N GLY A 107 15.77 3.93 2.21
CA GLY A 107 15.68 3.55 3.62
C GLY A 107 15.92 2.07 3.89
N PHE A 108 15.32 1.18 3.09
CA PHE A 108 15.45 -0.27 3.30
C PHE A 108 16.57 -0.89 2.47
N HIS A 109 16.69 -0.58 1.18
CA HIS A 109 17.72 -1.16 0.33
C HIS A 109 19.09 -0.51 0.47
N GLU A 110 19.13 0.83 0.58
CA GLU A 110 20.37 1.59 0.60
C GLU A 110 20.78 2.04 2.01
N GLU A 111 19.90 1.92 3.00
CA GLU A 111 20.14 2.25 4.42
C GLU A 111 20.67 3.69 4.67
N ARG A 112 20.27 4.66 3.83
CA ARG A 112 20.79 6.04 3.86
C ARG A 112 19.98 7.01 4.70
N LEU A 113 18.80 6.62 5.15
CA LEU A 113 17.87 7.52 5.84
C LEU A 113 18.11 7.56 7.34
N LYS A 114 17.95 8.76 7.89
CA LYS A 114 17.90 9.02 9.33
C LYS A 114 16.43 9.06 9.81
N PRO A 115 16.17 8.83 11.12
CA PRO A 115 14.81 8.76 11.63
C PRO A 115 13.94 9.99 11.32
N ASP A 116 14.50 11.19 11.38
CA ASP A 116 13.82 12.45 11.08
C ASP A 116 13.32 12.51 9.63
N ALA A 117 14.12 12.03 8.68
CA ALA A 117 13.74 11.94 7.28
C ALA A 117 12.58 10.96 7.05
N VAL A 118 12.49 9.89 7.84
CA VAL A 118 11.36 8.94 7.79
C VAL A 118 10.10 9.54 8.43
N TRP A 119 10.24 10.20 9.58
CA TRP A 119 9.12 10.89 10.26
C TRP A 119 8.46 11.95 9.37
N TRP A 120 9.24 12.74 8.64
CA TRP A 120 8.71 13.77 7.75
C TRP A 120 7.84 13.17 6.63
N ARG A 121 8.23 12.00 6.10
CA ARG A 121 7.54 11.28 5.00
C ARG A 121 6.28 10.57 5.46
N LEU A 122 6.27 10.16 6.73
CA LEU A 122 5.20 9.34 7.29
C LEU A 122 3.81 9.95 7.09
N LYS A 123 3.69 11.29 7.16
CA LYS A 123 2.41 11.99 6.94
C LYS A 123 1.83 11.76 5.53
N HIS A 124 2.66 11.59 4.51
CA HIS A 124 2.21 11.36 3.13
C HIS A 124 1.75 9.92 2.96
N VAL A 125 2.53 8.96 3.46
CA VAL A 125 2.15 7.54 3.44
C VAL A 125 0.89 7.28 4.26
N LYS A 126 0.73 8.00 5.38
CA LYS A 126 -0.47 7.91 6.22
C LYS A 126 -1.74 8.27 5.44
N ARG A 127 -1.73 9.35 4.64
CA ARG A 127 -2.91 9.76 3.86
C ARG A 127 -3.32 8.68 2.84
N LEU A 128 -2.36 8.05 2.17
CA LEU A 128 -2.62 6.90 1.29
C LEU A 128 -3.22 5.71 2.06
N VAL A 129 -2.68 5.38 3.24
CA VAL A 129 -3.21 4.31 4.10
C VAL A 129 -4.63 4.61 4.60
N GLU A 130 -4.93 5.88 4.89
CA GLU A 130 -6.26 6.35 5.30
C GLU A 130 -7.28 6.23 4.17
N LEU A 131 -6.92 6.54 2.92
CA LEU A 131 -7.78 6.32 1.76
C LEU A 131 -8.24 4.86 1.65
N ALA A 132 -7.30 3.90 1.76
CA ALA A 132 -7.64 2.48 1.76
C ALA A 132 -8.47 2.06 2.99
N SER A 133 -8.29 2.75 4.12
CA SER A 133 -8.99 2.45 5.37
C SER A 133 -10.44 2.94 5.39
N ASN A 134 -10.74 4.01 4.65
CA ASN A 134 -12.06 4.62 4.59
C ASN A 134 -13.03 3.86 3.68
N LEU A 135 -12.55 2.91 2.87
CA LEU A 135 -13.41 2.04 2.06
C LEU A 135 -14.39 1.20 2.89
N ASN A 136 -14.10 0.99 4.18
CA ASN A 136 -14.96 0.25 5.11
C ASN A 136 -15.95 1.15 5.87
N LEU A 137 -16.12 2.42 5.46
CA LEU A 137 -17.00 3.40 6.13
C LEU A 137 -18.25 3.78 5.32
N GLU A 138 -18.50 3.16 4.18
CA GLU A 138 -19.80 3.28 3.50
C GLU A 138 -20.83 2.36 4.21
N PRO A 139 -22.04 2.86 4.52
CA PRO A 139 -23.08 2.15 5.28
C PRO A 139 -23.66 0.92 4.57
#